data_AF-A0A496LGS8-F1
#
_entry.id   AF-A0A496LGS8-F1
#
_cell.length_a   1.000
_cell.length_b   1.000
_cell.length_c   1.000
_cell.angle_alpha   90.00
_cell.angle_beta   90.00
_cell.angle_gamma   90.00
#
_symmetry.space_group_name_H-M   'P 1'
#
loop_
_entity.id
_entity.type
_entity.pdbx_description
1 polymer ?
#
loop_
_entity_poly.entity_id
_entity_poly.type
_entity_poly.pdbx_seq_one_letter_code
_entity_poly.pdbx_strand_id
1 'polypeptide(L)'
;MSSRLLDFNDVKKQILEDKNRHLLLGNGFSMAYDIKRFSFTSLLQSAVDKKLIKETDSMYKVFEEFNTKDFEEVIKLLETSVRVLKHYGIVGEEDEQKILNDSGSLKNHLVEIITNNHPEKITNIT
;
A
#
# COMPACT_ATOMS: atom_id res chain seq x y z
N MET A 1 0.78 30.75 4.59
CA MET A 1 2.02 30.17 4.03
C MET A 1 1.63 29.04 3.12
N SER A 2 2.08 29.04 1.87
CA SER A 2 1.76 27.97 0.91
C SER A 2 2.60 26.74 1.25
N SER A 3 1.99 25.70 1.80
CA SER A 3 2.65 24.41 2.03
C SER A 3 2.81 23.69 0.69
N ARG A 4 3.98 23.86 0.06
CA ARG A 4 4.39 23.08 -1.10
C ARG A 4 4.87 21.71 -0.62
N LEU A 5 4.34 20.64 -1.24
CA LEU A 5 4.89 19.30 -1.07
C LEU A 5 6.29 19.25 -1.68
N LEU A 6 7.27 18.81 -0.90
CA LEU A 6 8.66 18.67 -1.32
C LEU A 6 8.81 17.37 -2.12
N ASP A 7 9.53 17.43 -3.23
CA ASP A 7 9.90 16.23 -3.99
C ASP A 7 11.20 15.60 -3.48
N PHE A 8 11.59 14.45 -4.04
CA PHE A 8 12.79 13.73 -3.63
C PHE A 8 14.07 14.58 -3.71
N ASN A 9 14.21 15.43 -4.74
CA ASN A 9 15.41 16.25 -4.90
C ASN A 9 15.41 17.40 -3.90
N ASP A 10 14.24 18.01 -3.65
CA ASP A 10 14.06 19.02 -2.62
C ASP A 10 14.46 18.47 -1.24
N VAL A 11 13.99 17.26 -0.89
CA VAL A 11 14.31 16.60 0.39
C VAL A 11 15.77 16.13 0.44
N LYS A 12 16.32 15.58 -0.66
CA LYS A 12 17.74 15.17 -0.75
C LYS A 12 18.66 16.36 -0.48
N LYS A 13 18.35 17.53 -1.05
CA LYS A 13 19.10 18.76 -0.82
C LYS A 13 19.05 19.21 0.64
N GLN A 14 17.86 19.28 1.24
CA GLN A 14 17.70 19.64 2.65
C GLN A 14 18.42 18.68 3.60
N ILE A 15 18.48 17.39 3.30
CA ILE A 15 19.20 16.43 4.14
C ILE A 15 20.72 16.62 4.06
N LEU A 16 21.25 16.98 2.89
CA LEU A 16 22.67 17.28 2.74
C LEU A 16 23.06 18.53 3.51
N GLU A 17 22.16 19.51 3.61
CA GLU A 17 22.36 20.78 4.33
C GLU A 17 22.14 20.62 5.86
N ASP A 18 21.01 20.04 6.28
CA ASP A 18 20.55 20.02 7.69
C ASP A 18 20.77 18.67 8.40
N LYS A 19 21.29 17.64 7.71
CA LYS A 19 21.48 16.27 8.24
C LYS A 19 20.22 15.57 8.77
N ASN A 20 19.04 16.10 8.48
CA ASN A 20 17.75 15.58 8.95
C ASN A 20 17.27 14.37 8.13
N ARG A 21 18.01 13.26 8.21
CA ARG A 21 17.76 12.02 7.44
C ARG A 21 16.39 11.39 7.69
N HIS A 22 15.73 11.72 8.79
CA HIS A 22 14.38 11.23 9.10
C HIS A 22 13.31 11.77 8.14
N LEU A 23 13.59 12.84 7.37
CA LEU A 23 12.69 13.35 6.33
C LEU A 23 12.46 12.35 5.17
N LEU A 24 13.33 11.34 5.02
CA LEU A 24 13.17 10.25 4.05
C LEU A 24 12.19 9.17 4.51
N LEU A 25 11.82 9.15 5.80
CA LEU A 25 10.90 8.15 6.34
C LEU A 25 9.46 8.66 6.20
N GLY A 26 8.70 8.07 5.27
CA GLY A 26 7.23 8.16 5.26
C GLY A 26 6.59 9.14 4.27
N ASN A 27 7.34 9.95 3.52
CA ASN A 27 6.77 10.94 2.58
C ASN A 27 6.59 10.42 1.14
N GLY A 28 6.35 9.11 0.94
CA GLY A 28 6.36 8.53 -0.42
C GLY A 28 7.77 8.38 -1.01
N PHE A 29 8.81 8.37 -0.15
CA PHE A 29 10.22 8.20 -0.53
C PHE A 29 10.44 6.99 -1.45
N SER A 30 9.79 5.86 -1.16
CA SER A 30 9.92 4.65 -1.96
C SER A 30 9.40 4.84 -3.40
N MET A 31 8.25 5.51 -3.58
CA MET A 31 7.73 5.82 -4.92
C MET A 31 8.62 6.81 -5.68
N ALA A 32 9.19 7.79 -4.98
CA ALA A 32 10.06 8.79 -5.61
C ALA A 32 11.48 8.25 -5.91
N TYR A 33 11.96 7.28 -5.13
CA TYR A 33 13.23 6.58 -5.34
C TYR A 33 13.17 5.65 -6.56
N ASP A 34 12.13 4.83 -6.69
CA ASP A 34 11.95 3.96 -7.84
C ASP A 34 10.46 3.72 -8.11
N ILE A 35 9.89 4.56 -8.97
CA ILE A 35 8.48 4.47 -9.34
C ILE A 35 8.15 3.14 -10.03
N LYS A 36 9.08 2.51 -10.75
CA LYS A 36 8.81 1.23 -11.41
C LYS A 36 8.74 0.09 -10.40
N ARG A 37 9.56 0.15 -9.35
CA ARG A 37 9.62 -0.85 -8.29
C ARG A 37 8.53 -0.68 -7.24
N PHE A 38 8.18 0.57 -6.91
CA PHE A 38 7.21 0.90 -5.85
C PHE A 38 5.88 1.44 -6.37
N SER A 39 5.63 1.45 -7.68
CA SER A 39 4.29 1.75 -8.19
C SER A 39 3.28 0.72 -7.66
N PHE A 40 2.09 1.17 -7.31
CA PHE A 40 1.00 0.28 -6.92
C PHE A 40 0.69 -0.79 -7.99
N THR A 41 0.97 -0.49 -9.26
CA THR A 41 1.00 -1.47 -10.37
C THR A 41 1.90 -2.67 -10.10
N SER A 42 3.14 -2.45 -9.65
CA SER A 42 4.07 -3.53 -9.37
C SER A 42 3.73 -4.28 -8.08
N LEU A 43 3.06 -3.62 -7.13
CA LEU A 43 2.61 -4.26 -5.88
C LEU A 43 1.50 -5.28 -6.13
N LEU A 44 0.45 -4.90 -6.88
CA LEU A 44 -0.65 -5.80 -7.21
C LEU A 44 -0.16 -6.97 -8.08
N GLN A 45 0.69 -6.70 -9.07
CA GLN A 45 1.29 -7.76 -9.90
C GLN A 45 2.14 -8.73 -9.05
N SER A 46 2.96 -8.20 -8.13
CA SER A 46 3.74 -9.00 -7.19
C SER A 46 2.86 -9.90 -6.31
N ALA A 47 1.68 -9.44 -5.89
CA ALA A 47 0.72 -10.23 -5.13
C ALA A 47 0.18 -11.42 -5.93
N VAL A 48 -0.13 -11.19 -7.21
CA VAL A 48 -0.59 -12.21 -8.15
C VAL A 48 0.52 -13.22 -8.46
N ASP A 49 1.74 -12.74 -8.75
CA ASP A 49 2.89 -13.57 -9.07
C ASP A 49 3.31 -14.48 -7.90
N LYS A 50 3.21 -13.97 -6.66
CA LYS A 50 3.42 -14.73 -5.42
C LYS A 50 2.26 -15.66 -5.06
N LYS A 51 1.18 -15.68 -5.86
CA LYS A 51 -0.05 -16.47 -5.62
C LYS A 51 -0.74 -16.15 -4.28
N LEU A 52 -0.55 -14.93 -3.77
CA LEU A 52 -1.21 -14.46 -2.56
C LEU A 52 -2.63 -14.01 -2.84
N ILE A 53 -2.86 -13.51 -4.06
CA ILE A 53 -4.17 -13.15 -4.58
C ILE A 53 -4.29 -13.79 -5.97
N LYS A 54 -5.46 -14.32 -6.30
CA LYS A 54 -5.79 -14.75 -7.67
C LYS A 54 -6.75 -13.76 -8.29
N GLU A 55 -6.70 -13.64 -9.61
CA GLU A 55 -7.65 -12.81 -10.37
C GLU A 55 -9.12 -13.24 -10.17
N THR A 56 -9.33 -14.50 -9.77
CA THR A 56 -10.65 -15.04 -9.45
C THR A 56 -11.19 -14.62 -8.09
N ASP A 57 -10.33 -14.13 -7.19
CA ASP A 57 -10.69 -13.85 -5.80
C ASP A 57 -11.52 -12.57 -5.69
N SER A 58 -12.46 -12.54 -4.74
CA SER A 58 -13.34 -11.39 -4.51
C SER A 58 -12.54 -10.10 -4.25
N MET A 59 -11.43 -10.19 -3.52
CA MET A 59 -10.57 -9.04 -3.23
C MET A 59 -9.91 -8.46 -4.50
N TYR A 60 -9.51 -9.31 -5.46
CA TYR A 60 -8.92 -8.84 -6.72
C TYR A 60 -9.94 -8.05 -7.54
N LYS A 61 -11.19 -8.54 -7.58
CA LYS A 61 -12.28 -7.85 -8.25
C LYS A 61 -12.59 -6.48 -7.66
N VAL A 62 -12.31 -6.24 -6.38
CA VAL A 62 -12.45 -4.91 -5.77
C VAL A 62 -11.41 -3.94 -6.34
N PHE A 63 -10.17 -4.38 -6.59
CA PHE A 63 -9.18 -3.54 -7.28
C PHE A 63 -9.65 -3.17 -8.69
N GLU A 64 -10.22 -4.13 -9.43
CA GLU A 64 -10.74 -3.90 -10.78
C GLU A 64 -11.96 -2.97 -10.79
N GLU A 65 -12.95 -3.22 -9.92
CA GLU A 65 -14.20 -2.45 -9.83
C GLU A 65 -13.93 -0.98 -9.54
N PHE A 66 -13.00 -0.69 -8.62
CA PHE A 66 -12.63 0.68 -8.24
C PHE A 66 -11.52 1.27 -9.12
N ASN A 67 -11.05 0.52 -10.13
CA ASN A 67 -9.94 0.89 -11.01
C ASN A 67 -8.73 1.46 -10.23
N THR A 68 -8.45 0.85 -9.09
CA THR A 68 -7.38 1.26 -8.17
C THR A 68 -6.39 0.13 -8.00
N LYS A 69 -5.17 0.49 -7.65
CA LYS A 69 -4.12 -0.46 -7.26
C LYS A 69 -3.62 -0.15 -5.85
N ASP A 70 -4.22 0.85 -5.21
CA ASP A 70 -3.90 1.27 -3.86
C ASP A 70 -4.47 0.24 -2.87
N PHE A 71 -3.56 -0.47 -2.20
CA PHE A 71 -3.92 -1.46 -1.20
C PHE A 71 -4.59 -0.81 0.00
N GLU A 72 -4.18 0.39 0.41
CA GLU A 72 -4.79 1.08 1.55
C GLU A 72 -6.23 1.46 1.25
N GLU A 73 -6.50 1.90 0.02
CA GLU A 73 -7.85 2.20 -0.45
C GLU A 73 -8.74 0.95 -0.42
N VAL A 74 -8.28 -0.17 -0.99
CA VAL A 74 -9.06 -1.43 -1.01
C VAL A 74 -9.26 -2.00 0.38
N ILE A 75 -8.24 -2.00 1.25
CA ILE A 75 -8.36 -2.43 2.65
C ILE A 75 -9.44 -1.61 3.36
N LYS A 76 -9.41 -0.29 3.20
CA LYS A 76 -10.40 0.61 3.79
C LYS A 76 -11.79 0.37 3.25
N LEU A 77 -11.94 0.13 1.94
CA LEU A 77 -13.23 -0.21 1.32
C LEU A 77 -13.81 -1.49 1.92
N LEU A 78 -13.01 -2.55 2.06
CA LEU A 78 -13.44 -3.81 2.66
C LEU A 78 -13.88 -3.62 4.12
N GLU A 79 -13.03 -2.98 4.95
CA GLU A 79 -13.30 -2.76 6.38
C GLU A 79 -14.50 -1.84 6.63
N THR A 80 -14.71 -0.82 5.79
CA THR A 80 -15.84 0.10 5.95
C THR A 80 -17.13 -0.52 5.43
N SER A 81 -17.09 -1.21 4.29
CA SER A 81 -18.26 -1.86 3.70
C SER A 81 -18.84 -2.94 4.60
N VAL A 82 -17.99 -3.79 5.21
CA VAL A 82 -18.49 -4.84 6.11
C VAL A 82 -19.17 -4.28 7.35
N ARG A 83 -18.67 -3.16 7.91
CA ARG A 83 -19.31 -2.47 9.04
C ARG A 83 -20.69 -1.92 8.67
N VAL A 84 -20.80 -1.36 7.46
CA VAL A 84 -22.09 -0.87 6.94
C VAL A 84 -23.04 -2.06 6.76
N LEU A 85 -22.64 -3.09 6.01
CA LEU A 85 -23.48 -4.25 5.72
C LEU A 85 -23.96 -4.97 6.98
N LYS A 86 -23.12 -5.02 8.03
CA LYS A 86 -23.48 -5.57 9.34
C LYS A 86 -24.63 -4.83 9.99
N HIS A 87 -24.65 -3.50 9.93
CA HIS A 87 -25.75 -2.70 10.47
C HIS A 87 -27.05 -2.86 9.70
N TYR A 88 -26.99 -3.19 8.41
CA TYR A 88 -28.17 -3.50 7.61
C TYR A 88 -28.61 -4.97 7.73
N GLY A 89 -27.87 -5.82 8.47
CA GLY A 89 -28.18 -7.24 8.59
C GLY A 89 -28.06 -8.02 7.27
N ILE A 90 -27.25 -7.53 6.32
CA ILE A 90 -27.08 -8.12 4.99
C ILE A 90 -25.99 -9.20 4.98
N VAL A 91 -25.05 -9.12 5.92
CA VAL A 91 -23.93 -10.06 6.05
C VAL A 91 -24.02 -10.84 7.36
N GLY A 92 -23.75 -12.13 7.30
CA GLY A 92 -23.59 -12.98 8.48
C GLY A 92 -22.19 -12.87 9.07
N GLU A 93 -21.98 -13.52 10.23
CA GLU A 93 -20.65 -13.56 10.88
C GLU A 93 -19.59 -14.21 9.99
N GLU A 94 -19.94 -15.25 9.22
CA GLU A 94 -19.01 -15.92 8.31
C GLU A 94 -18.54 -15.00 7.17
N ASP A 95 -19.46 -14.22 6.60
CA ASP A 95 -19.14 -13.24 5.55
C ASP A 95 -18.28 -12.10 6.10
N GLU A 96 -18.61 -11.62 7.30
CA GLU A 96 -17.82 -10.60 8.00
C GLU A 96 -16.39 -11.09 8.22
N GLN A 97 -16.22 -12.30 8.76
CA GLN A 97 -14.91 -12.87 9.03
C GLN A 97 -14.11 -13.07 7.74
N LYS A 98 -14.77 -13.48 6.65
CA LYS A 98 -14.12 -13.64 5.34
C LYS A 98 -13.58 -12.29 4.83
N ILE A 99 -14.40 -11.24 4.85
CA ILE A 99 -14.00 -9.91 4.37
C ILE A 99 -12.85 -9.34 5.22
N LEU A 100 -12.90 -9.51 6.54
CA LEU A 100 -11.84 -9.07 7.46
C LEU A 100 -10.55 -9.88 7.32
N ASN A 101 -10.64 -11.17 7.01
CA ASN A 101 -9.47 -12.00 6.73
C ASN A 101 -8.80 -11.59 5.41
N ASP A 102 -9.59 -11.27 4.39
CA ASP A 102 -9.09 -10.76 3.11
C ASP A 102 -8.37 -9.41 3.32
N SER A 103 -8.99 -8.46 4.05
CA SER A 103 -8.36 -7.17 4.35
C SER A 103 -7.09 -7.32 5.19
N GLY A 104 -7.09 -8.23 6.17
CA GLY A 104 -5.90 -8.55 6.98
C GLY A 104 -4.77 -9.16 6.15
N SER A 105 -5.09 -10.03 5.20
CA SER A 105 -4.11 -10.63 4.28
C SER A 105 -3.49 -9.58 3.37
N LEU A 106 -4.29 -8.65 2.83
CA LEU A 106 -3.78 -7.50 2.05
C LEU A 106 -2.85 -6.62 2.87
N LYS A 107 -3.21 -6.35 4.14
CA LYS A 107 -2.39 -5.54 5.06
C LYS A 107 -1.05 -6.21 5.35
N ASN A 108 -1.06 -7.51 5.64
CA ASN A 108 0.15 -8.29 5.87
C ASN A 108 1.04 -8.30 4.62
N HIS A 109 0.44 -8.47 3.44
CA HIS A 109 1.18 -8.43 2.19
C HIS A 109 1.80 -7.06 1.91
N LEU A 110 1.07 -5.98 2.17
CA LEU A 110 1.60 -4.62 2.04
C LEU A 110 2.80 -4.41 2.97
N VAL A 111 2.71 -4.82 4.23
CA VAL A 111 3.83 -4.78 5.20
C VAL A 111 5.01 -5.62 4.72
N GLU A 112 4.75 -6.85 4.25
CA GLU A 112 5.78 -7.74 3.73
C GLU A 112 6.50 -7.11 2.52
N ILE A 113 5.75 -6.53 1.58
CA ILE A 113 6.36 -5.87 0.43
C ILE A 113 7.18 -4.67 0.87
N ILE A 114 6.65 -3.79 1.73
CA ILE A 114 7.42 -2.63 2.22
C ILE A 114 8.71 -3.11 2.89
N THR A 115 8.63 -4.16 3.71
CA THR A 115 9.77 -4.72 4.45
C THR A 115 10.79 -5.39 3.54
N ASN A 116 10.34 -6.22 2.57
CA ASN A 116 11.21 -7.02 1.70
C ASN A 116 11.64 -6.29 0.41
N ASN A 117 10.96 -5.20 0.02
CA ASN A 117 11.46 -4.30 -1.03
C ASN A 117 12.49 -3.29 -0.52
N HIS A 118 12.80 -3.28 0.78
CA HIS A 118 14.01 -2.60 1.23
C HIS A 118 15.23 -3.29 0.59
N PRO A 119 16.03 -2.60 -0.23
CA PRO A 119 17.25 -3.18 -0.74
C PRO A 119 18.15 -3.55 0.44
N GLU A 120 18.82 -4.71 0.39
CA GLU A 120 19.85 -5.11 1.38
C GLU A 120 20.95 -4.03 1.57
N LYS A 121 21.02 -3.06 0.67
CA LYS A 121 21.91 -1.89 0.71
C LYS A 121 21.12 -0.58 0.74
N ILE A 122 20.42 -0.30 1.84
CA ILE A 122 19.78 1.01 2.11
C ILE A 122 20.83 2.11 2.40
N THR A 123 22.10 1.74 2.57
CA THR A 123 23.18 2.66 2.97
C THR A 123 23.88 3.37 1.82
N ASN A 124 23.65 2.96 0.56
CA ASN A 124 24.26 3.63 -0.59
C ASN A 124 23.29 4.65 -1.19
N ILE A 125 23.35 5.87 -0.67
CA ILE A 125 22.84 7.06 -1.35
C ILE A 125 24.00 7.56 -2.19
N THR A 126 23.97 7.33 -3.51
CA THR A 126 24.94 7.97 -4.44
C THR A 126 24.40 9.33 -4.91
#